data_AF-A0AAW1PRK7-F1
#
_entry.id   AF-A0AAW1PRK7-F1
#
_cell.length_a   1.000
_cell.length_b   1.000
_cell.length_c   1.000
_cell.angle_alpha   90.00
_cell.angle_beta   90.00
_cell.angle_gamma   90.00
#
_symmetry.space_group_name_H-M   'P 1'
#
loop_
_entity.id
_entity.type
_entity.pdbx_description
1 polymer ?
#
loop_
_entity_poly.entity_id
_entity_poly.type
_entity_poly.pdbx_seq_one_letter_code
_entity_poly.pdbx_strand_id
1 'polypeptide(L)'
;MSVPDSSTTAESPCSPSAYTSQPATDTATNQDTVPRRQTRLQKRLLDSLGTSTSSGTAPAAKQSKRVPRGTDTLQLSLVLHWHSNTGKVQVEQVQLKPIRDLTQLQGLSRKLVERAFPPSDRPEYLTSDAFCKYTPTREVMSLPNDLICTHFRLILTTEDGWEYAILERHIAGPPSDDQHNMLVTLIEFESTALMIGHLGVRISMVLYPLVSVSKVFLEDVAQRLKSDPEGFRGIL
;
A
#
# COMPACT_ATOMS: atom_id res chain seq x y z
N MET A 1 53.03 -40.35 -18.74
CA MET A 1 53.03 -39.66 -20.05
C MET A 1 53.11 -38.17 -19.77
N SER A 2 54.07 -37.53 -20.42
CA SER A 2 54.63 -36.21 -20.13
C SER A 2 53.92 -35.11 -20.94
N VAL A 3 53.63 -33.96 -20.29
CA VAL A 3 53.73 -32.50 -20.69
C VAL A 3 53.34 -32.13 -22.16
N PRO A 4 52.63 -31.02 -22.50
CA PRO A 4 52.89 -29.70 -21.91
C PRO A 4 51.79 -28.64 -21.74
N ASP A 5 52.23 -27.64 -20.99
CA ASP A 5 51.76 -26.26 -20.81
C ASP A 5 51.40 -25.52 -22.11
N SER A 6 50.49 -24.55 -22.00
CA SER A 6 50.42 -23.38 -22.87
C SER A 6 49.85 -22.20 -22.11
N SER A 7 50.75 -21.30 -21.72
CA SER A 7 50.52 -19.89 -21.39
C SER A 7 50.34 -19.07 -22.68
N THR A 8 49.61 -17.95 -22.63
CA THR A 8 49.82 -16.65 -23.36
C THR A 8 48.57 -15.75 -23.13
N THR A 9 48.61 -14.74 -22.26
CA THR A 9 48.87 -13.29 -22.52
C THR A 9 47.85 -12.58 -23.43
N ALA A 10 47.16 -11.55 -22.91
CA ALA A 10 46.97 -10.25 -23.59
C ALA A 10 46.20 -9.26 -22.69
N GLU A 11 46.92 -8.27 -22.17
CA GLU A 11 46.39 -6.99 -21.70
C GLU A 11 45.93 -6.11 -22.88
N SER A 12 44.90 -5.29 -22.67
CA SER A 12 44.69 -4.07 -23.44
C SER A 12 43.81 -3.08 -22.66
N PRO A 13 44.34 -1.89 -22.30
CA PRO A 13 43.58 -0.82 -21.68
C PRO A 13 42.99 0.12 -22.74
N CYS A 14 41.70 0.42 -22.65
CA CYS A 14 41.08 1.51 -23.41
C CYS A 14 40.97 2.77 -22.53
N SER A 15 41.72 3.79 -22.94
CA SER A 15 41.71 5.15 -22.41
C SER A 15 40.48 5.96 -22.87
N PRO A 16 40.17 7.09 -22.20
CA PRO A 16 38.89 7.79 -22.31
C PRO A 16 38.89 8.87 -23.41
N SER A 17 37.72 9.10 -24.02
CA SER A 17 37.49 10.25 -24.90
C SER A 17 36.69 11.32 -24.16
N ALA A 18 37.34 12.48 -23.97
CA ALA A 18 36.74 13.72 -23.55
C ALA A 18 35.92 14.32 -24.71
N TYR A 19 34.69 14.76 -24.42
CA TYR A 19 33.96 15.69 -25.27
C TYR A 19 33.71 17.00 -24.51
N THR A 20 34.21 18.05 -25.13
CA THR A 20 34.25 19.44 -24.70
C THR A 20 33.24 20.24 -25.53
N SER A 21 32.61 21.23 -24.88
CA SER A 21 31.95 22.42 -25.47
C SER A 21 30.57 22.24 -26.11
N GLN A 22 29.60 23.16 -26.04
CA GLN A 22 29.35 24.43 -25.32
C GLN A 22 27.86 24.84 -25.59
N PRO A 23 27.33 25.97 -25.07
CA PRO A 23 25.91 26.15 -24.76
C PRO A 23 25.08 26.76 -25.90
N ALA A 24 23.76 26.59 -25.83
CA ALA A 24 22.79 27.36 -26.60
C ALA A 24 21.91 28.19 -25.66
N THR A 25 22.08 29.51 -25.74
CA THR A 25 21.07 30.52 -25.41
C THR A 25 19.99 30.54 -26.50
N ASP A 26 18.71 30.67 -26.12
CA ASP A 26 17.84 31.73 -26.67
C ASP A 26 16.46 31.81 -26.00
N THR A 27 16.27 32.95 -25.35
CA THR A 27 15.11 33.84 -25.24
C THR A 27 13.80 33.45 -25.95
N ALA A 28 12.69 33.41 -25.20
CA ALA A 28 11.39 33.92 -25.66
C ALA A 28 10.44 34.18 -24.48
N THR A 29 10.26 35.46 -24.16
CA THR A 29 9.27 36.00 -23.22
C THR A 29 7.91 36.07 -23.93
N ASN A 30 6.90 35.32 -23.47
CA ASN A 30 5.51 35.54 -23.86
C ASN A 30 4.70 35.93 -22.62
N GLN A 31 4.31 37.20 -22.56
CA GLN A 31 3.29 37.71 -21.66
C GLN A 31 1.94 37.52 -22.33
N ASP A 32 1.10 36.64 -21.79
CA ASP A 32 -0.33 36.60 -22.11
C ASP A 32 -1.15 36.81 -20.83
N THR A 33 -1.71 38.01 -20.75
CA THR A 33 -2.69 38.46 -19.77
C THR A 33 -4.06 37.83 -20.08
N VAL A 34 -4.59 36.99 -19.18
CA VAL A 34 -5.97 36.49 -19.25
C VAL A 34 -6.76 36.96 -18.00
N PRO A 35 -7.99 37.48 -18.16
CA PRO A 35 -8.73 38.15 -17.10
C PRO A 35 -9.36 37.20 -16.08
N ARG A 36 -9.25 37.62 -14.82
CA ARG A 36 -9.77 37.01 -13.60
C ARG A 36 -11.31 37.09 -13.54
N ARG A 37 -12.02 36.00 -13.84
CA ARG A 37 -13.45 35.84 -13.49
C ARG A 37 -13.57 35.30 -12.06
N GLN A 38 -13.95 36.17 -11.13
CA GLN A 38 -14.40 35.81 -9.79
C GLN A 38 -15.83 35.26 -9.86
N THR A 39 -16.02 33.97 -9.58
CA THR A 39 -17.34 33.41 -9.22
C THR A 39 -17.39 33.18 -7.71
N ARG A 40 -17.98 34.18 -7.08
CA ARG A 40 -18.73 34.21 -5.83
C ARG A 40 -19.47 32.89 -5.55
N LEU A 41 -19.21 32.24 -4.42
CA LEU A 41 -20.16 31.39 -3.68
C LEU A 41 -19.49 30.89 -2.38
N GLN A 42 -19.74 31.55 -1.26
CA GLN A 42 -19.80 30.90 0.05
C GLN A 42 -20.69 31.75 0.97
N LYS A 43 -21.94 31.30 1.09
CA LYS A 43 -22.98 31.86 1.93
C LYS A 43 -23.14 30.91 3.12
N ARG A 44 -22.87 31.46 4.32
CA ARG A 44 -23.45 31.18 5.65
C ARG A 44 -23.77 29.73 6.00
N LEU A 45 -23.23 29.28 7.13
CA LEU A 45 -24.04 28.88 8.29
C LEU A 45 -23.14 28.69 9.52
N LEU A 46 -23.12 29.74 10.36
CA LEU A 46 -22.95 29.61 11.81
C LEU A 46 -24.31 29.93 12.43
N ASP A 47 -24.50 29.42 13.64
CA ASP A 47 -25.54 29.72 14.64
C ASP A 47 -26.71 28.75 14.74
N SER A 48 -26.61 27.89 15.76
CA SER A 48 -27.71 27.51 16.63
C SER A 48 -27.17 26.82 17.89
N LEU A 49 -26.66 27.62 18.82
CA LEU A 49 -26.66 27.29 20.25
C LEU A 49 -28.03 27.70 20.80
N GLY A 50 -28.71 26.76 21.45
CA GLY A 50 -30.01 26.99 22.08
C GLY A 50 -30.31 25.91 23.11
N THR A 51 -30.06 26.26 24.36
CA THR A 51 -30.23 25.51 25.60
C THR A 51 -31.69 25.25 25.95
N SER A 52 -32.04 24.04 26.41
CA SER A 52 -33.02 23.86 27.50
C SER A 52 -33.02 22.43 28.05
N THR A 53 -32.82 22.37 29.36
CA THR A 53 -33.05 21.26 30.30
C THR A 53 -34.43 20.62 30.19
N SER A 54 -34.50 19.28 30.21
CA SER A 54 -35.55 18.57 30.93
C SER A 54 -35.12 17.15 31.29
N SER A 55 -35.54 16.76 32.49
CA SER A 55 -35.36 15.51 33.20
C SER A 55 -36.09 14.33 32.58
N GLY A 56 -35.52 13.13 32.74
CA GLY A 56 -36.32 11.93 32.99
C GLY A 56 -36.25 10.83 31.93
N THR A 57 -35.97 9.63 32.44
CA THR A 57 -36.22 8.29 31.85
C THR A 57 -35.12 7.70 30.98
N ALA A 58 -34.44 6.70 31.56
CA ALA A 58 -33.47 5.84 30.91
C ALA A 58 -34.08 5.07 29.72
N PRO A 59 -33.43 5.03 28.55
CA PRO A 59 -33.86 4.16 27.48
C PRO A 59 -33.32 2.75 27.72
N ALA A 60 -34.24 1.80 27.91
CA ALA A 60 -33.95 0.37 27.91
C ALA A 60 -33.22 -0.02 26.62
N ALA A 61 -32.03 -0.61 26.79
CA ALA A 61 -31.22 -1.16 25.71
C ALA A 61 -32.04 -2.22 24.96
N LYS A 62 -32.48 -1.88 23.75
CA LYS A 62 -32.91 -2.89 22.77
C LYS A 62 -31.67 -3.65 22.33
N GLN A 63 -31.36 -4.72 23.06
CA GLN A 63 -30.43 -5.74 22.59
C GLN A 63 -31.03 -6.36 21.32
N SER A 64 -30.61 -5.82 20.18
CA SER A 64 -30.80 -6.45 18.88
C SER A 64 -30.05 -7.77 18.92
N LYS A 65 -30.80 -8.86 19.10
CA LYS A 65 -30.31 -10.23 19.07
C LYS A 65 -29.70 -10.50 17.68
N ARG A 66 -28.39 -10.23 17.55
CA ARG A 66 -27.64 -10.57 16.34
C ARG A 66 -27.66 -12.09 16.19
N VAL A 67 -28.24 -12.54 15.08
CA VAL A 67 -28.19 -13.92 14.63
C VAL A 67 -26.72 -14.21 14.28
N PRO A 68 -26.06 -15.22 14.87
CA PRO A 68 -24.73 -15.63 14.43
C PRO A 68 -24.90 -16.31 13.07
N ARG A 69 -24.53 -15.60 12.00
CA ARG A 69 -24.53 -16.16 10.65
C ARG A 69 -23.13 -16.65 10.37
N GLY A 70 -23.01 -17.97 10.42
CA GLY A 70 -21.80 -18.70 10.10
C GLY A 70 -21.23 -18.30 8.75
N THR A 71 -20.01 -17.77 8.81
CA THR A 71 -18.83 -18.06 8.00
C THR A 71 -17.81 -17.14 8.64
N ASP A 72 -16.96 -17.67 9.52
CA ASP A 72 -15.94 -16.94 10.28
C ASP A 72 -14.93 -16.30 9.33
N THR A 73 -15.34 -15.20 8.72
CA THR A 73 -14.56 -14.52 7.70
C THR A 73 -13.74 -13.50 8.47
N LEU A 74 -12.46 -13.80 8.67
CA LEU A 74 -11.52 -12.90 9.32
C LEU A 74 -11.58 -11.52 8.65
N GLN A 75 -11.89 -10.48 9.43
CA GLN A 75 -11.84 -9.12 8.94
C GLN A 75 -10.38 -8.65 9.00
N LEU A 76 -9.76 -8.48 7.84
CA LEU A 76 -8.36 -8.08 7.75
C LEU A 76 -8.22 -6.62 7.30
N SER A 77 -7.29 -5.89 7.88
CA SER A 77 -6.85 -4.58 7.40
C SER A 77 -5.33 -4.54 7.27
N LEU A 78 -4.84 -3.65 6.41
CA LEU A 78 -3.41 -3.44 6.19
C LEU A 78 -3.06 -2.05 6.71
N VAL A 79 -2.13 -1.98 7.65
CA VAL A 79 -1.53 -0.71 8.10
C VAL A 79 -0.23 -0.52 7.34
N LEU A 80 -0.11 0.62 6.67
CA LEU A 80 1.07 1.04 5.94
C LEU A 80 1.78 2.11 6.75
N HIS A 81 3.07 1.89 7.03
CA HIS A 81 3.95 2.89 7.64
C HIS A 81 4.94 3.35 6.60
N TRP A 82 4.80 4.60 6.17
CA TRP A 82 5.70 5.25 5.23
C TRP A 82 6.70 6.09 5.98
N HIS A 83 7.96 5.68 5.92
CA HIS A 83 9.06 6.42 6.54
C HIS A 83 9.67 7.35 5.51
N SER A 84 9.79 8.63 5.86
CA SER A 84 10.39 9.64 4.99
C SER A 84 11.83 9.99 5.37
N ASN A 85 12.58 10.60 4.45
CA ASN A 85 13.92 11.12 4.66
C ASN A 85 13.99 12.24 5.70
N THR A 86 12.87 12.92 5.95
CA THR A 86 12.72 13.93 7.00
C THR A 86 12.53 13.32 8.39
N GLY A 87 12.48 11.98 8.49
CA GLY A 87 12.17 11.24 9.71
C GLY A 87 10.68 11.20 10.06
N LYS A 88 9.80 11.86 9.29
CA LYS A 88 8.35 11.76 9.47
C LYS A 88 7.85 10.37 9.06
N VAL A 89 6.93 9.83 9.85
CA VAL A 89 6.22 8.60 9.56
C VAL A 89 4.75 8.93 9.27
N GLN A 90 4.28 8.57 8.09
CA GLN A 90 2.86 8.62 7.75
C GLN A 90 2.28 7.21 7.90
N VAL A 91 1.18 7.11 8.62
CA VAL A 91 0.49 5.83 8.86
C VAL A 91 -0.87 5.87 8.21
N GLU A 92 -1.18 4.86 7.41
CA GLU A 92 -2.50 4.69 6.81
C GLU A 92 -3.00 3.25 7.02
N GLN A 93 -4.22 3.10 7.53
CA GLN A 93 -4.88 1.80 7.64
C GLN A 93 -5.95 1.68 6.56
N VAL A 94 -5.97 0.54 5.86
CA VAL A 94 -6.96 0.25 4.83
C VAL A 94 -7.59 -1.12 5.04
N GLN A 95 -8.91 -1.18 4.90
CA GLN A 95 -9.64 -2.43 4.97
C GLN A 95 -9.31 -3.29 3.75
N LEU A 96 -9.06 -4.57 3.98
CA LEU A 96 -8.83 -5.54 2.91
C LEU A 96 -10.13 -6.24 2.54
N LYS A 97 -10.29 -6.51 1.25
CA LYS A 97 -11.35 -7.32 0.67
C LYS A 97 -10.75 -8.57 0.04
N PRO A 98 -11.26 -9.77 0.34
CA PRO A 98 -10.79 -10.98 -0.30
C PRO A 98 -11.12 -10.99 -1.79
N ILE A 99 -10.20 -11.51 -2.59
CA ILE A 99 -10.39 -11.80 -4.00
C ILE A 99 -10.06 -13.27 -4.26
N ARG A 100 -10.83 -13.91 -5.15
CA ARG A 100 -10.59 -15.32 -5.53
C ARG A 100 -9.43 -15.44 -6.51
N ASP A 101 -9.38 -14.51 -7.46
CA ASP A 101 -8.42 -14.50 -8.55
C ASP A 101 -8.13 -13.06 -9.00
N LEU A 102 -7.12 -12.91 -9.84
CA LEU A 102 -6.67 -11.61 -10.35
C LEU A 102 -7.72 -10.92 -11.25
N THR A 103 -8.72 -11.64 -11.77
CA THR A 103 -9.76 -11.03 -12.62
C THR A 103 -10.72 -10.16 -11.81
N GLN A 104 -10.80 -10.38 -10.50
CA GLN A 104 -11.59 -9.57 -9.55
C GLN A 104 -10.92 -8.25 -9.17
N LEU A 105 -9.63 -8.05 -9.52
CA LEU A 105 -9.00 -6.75 -9.44
C LEU A 105 -9.71 -5.77 -10.39
N GLN A 106 -9.87 -4.53 -9.95
CA GLN A 106 -10.59 -3.50 -10.71
C GLN A 106 -9.64 -2.41 -11.21
N GLY A 107 -10.04 -1.75 -12.30
CA GLY A 107 -9.37 -0.55 -12.78
C GLY A 107 -7.94 -0.78 -13.26
N LEU A 108 -7.03 0.09 -12.79
CA LEU A 108 -5.64 0.13 -13.23
C LEU A 108 -4.79 -1.01 -12.63
N SER A 109 -5.07 -1.41 -11.39
CA SER A 109 -4.29 -2.45 -10.69
C SER A 109 -4.29 -3.77 -11.45
N ARG A 110 -5.46 -4.21 -11.94
CA ARG A 110 -5.59 -5.43 -12.76
C ARG A 110 -4.69 -5.38 -13.99
N LYS A 111 -4.74 -4.30 -14.75
CA LYS A 111 -3.95 -4.13 -15.98
C LYS A 111 -2.46 -4.14 -15.70
N LEU A 112 -2.05 -3.54 -14.58
CA LEU A 112 -0.65 -3.49 -14.18
C LEU A 112 -0.15 -4.87 -13.72
N VAL A 113 -0.92 -5.61 -12.93
CA VAL A 113 -0.58 -6.99 -12.54
C VAL A 113 -0.52 -7.91 -13.76
N GLU A 114 -1.51 -7.86 -14.66
CA GLU A 114 -1.55 -8.69 -15.86
C GLU A 114 -0.37 -8.42 -16.80
N ARG A 115 0.10 -7.15 -16.85
CA ARG A 115 1.27 -6.76 -17.64
C ARG A 115 2.60 -7.16 -16.96
N ALA A 116 2.69 -7.01 -15.65
CA ALA A 116 3.90 -7.35 -14.89
C ALA A 116 4.09 -8.87 -14.78
N PHE A 117 3.00 -9.63 -14.67
CA PHE A 117 3.00 -11.07 -14.50
C PHE A 117 2.10 -11.75 -15.54
N PRO A 118 2.62 -11.99 -16.77
CA PRO A 118 1.93 -12.75 -17.79
C PRO A 118 1.55 -14.15 -17.28
N PRO A 119 0.44 -14.77 -17.76
CA PRO A 119 -0.04 -16.04 -17.23
C PRO A 119 1.00 -17.16 -17.13
N SER A 120 1.97 -17.21 -18.05
CA SER A 120 3.05 -18.21 -18.07
C SER A 120 4.11 -18.02 -16.98
N ASP A 121 4.20 -16.82 -16.40
CA ASP A 121 5.25 -16.42 -15.45
C ASP A 121 4.63 -15.80 -14.18
N ARG A 122 3.41 -16.20 -13.85
CA ARG A 122 2.77 -15.73 -12.62
C ARG A 122 3.36 -16.45 -11.42
N PRO A 123 3.79 -15.72 -10.39
CA PRO A 123 4.30 -16.33 -9.19
C PRO A 123 3.19 -17.06 -8.44
N GLU A 124 3.59 -18.13 -7.74
CA GLU A 124 2.67 -19.05 -7.08
C GLU A 124 1.71 -18.36 -6.11
N TYR A 125 2.17 -17.36 -5.36
CA TYR A 125 1.35 -16.64 -4.40
C TYR A 125 0.17 -15.88 -5.03
N LEU A 126 0.21 -15.62 -6.35
CA LEU A 126 -0.89 -14.99 -7.09
C LEU A 126 -1.86 -15.99 -7.74
N THR A 127 -1.48 -17.27 -7.84
CA THR A 127 -2.24 -18.28 -8.61
C THR A 127 -2.66 -19.47 -7.77
N SER A 128 -1.86 -19.88 -6.80
CA SER A 128 -2.09 -21.05 -5.95
C SER A 128 -3.19 -20.81 -4.92
N ASP A 129 -3.94 -21.86 -4.61
CA ASP A 129 -4.96 -21.88 -3.55
C ASP A 129 -4.34 -21.99 -2.14
N ALA A 130 -3.01 -22.18 -2.06
CA ALA A 130 -2.26 -22.10 -0.81
C ALA A 130 -2.24 -20.69 -0.20
N PHE A 131 -2.61 -19.66 -0.99
CA PHE A 131 -2.62 -18.27 -0.56
C PHE A 131 -4.01 -17.63 -0.70
N CYS A 132 -4.46 -17.01 0.39
CA CYS A 132 -5.60 -16.11 0.41
C CYS A 132 -5.17 -14.75 -0.15
N LYS A 133 -5.93 -14.21 -1.10
CA LYS A 133 -5.57 -12.99 -1.84
C LYS A 133 -6.51 -11.87 -1.43
N TYR A 134 -5.96 -10.67 -1.24
CA TYR A 134 -6.68 -9.51 -0.75
C TYR A 134 -6.25 -8.24 -1.48
N THR A 135 -7.23 -7.37 -1.72
CA THR A 135 -7.00 -6.01 -2.23
C THR A 135 -7.59 -5.00 -1.26
N PRO A 136 -6.98 -3.81 -1.08
CA PRO A 136 -7.62 -2.72 -0.36
C PRO A 136 -8.99 -2.37 -0.93
N THR A 137 -9.92 -1.96 -0.06
CA THR A 137 -11.24 -1.47 -0.45
C THR A 137 -11.21 -0.06 -1.02
N ARG A 138 -10.15 0.70 -0.76
CA ARG A 138 -9.91 2.05 -1.27
C ARG A 138 -8.49 2.18 -1.80
N GLU A 139 -8.30 3.13 -2.70
CA GLU A 139 -6.98 3.47 -3.21
C GLU A 139 -6.13 4.09 -2.10
N VAL A 140 -4.84 3.77 -2.10
CA VAL A 140 -3.87 4.25 -1.11
C VAL A 140 -2.93 5.22 -1.82
N MET A 141 -2.79 6.43 -1.28
CA MET A 141 -1.96 7.48 -1.87
C MET A 141 -0.84 7.86 -0.91
N SER A 142 0.39 7.68 -1.36
CA SER A 142 1.58 8.15 -0.66
C SER A 142 2.12 9.39 -1.34
N LEU A 143 2.72 10.31 -0.59
CA LEU A 143 3.44 11.44 -1.17
C LEU A 143 4.89 11.00 -1.48
N PRO A 144 5.37 11.19 -2.72
CA PRO A 144 6.49 10.43 -3.28
C PRO A 144 7.87 10.92 -2.84
N ASN A 145 8.03 12.21 -2.60
CA ASN A 145 9.35 12.82 -2.80
C ASN A 145 10.38 12.47 -1.72
N ASP A 146 9.95 11.82 -0.64
CA ASP A 146 10.79 11.59 0.53
C ASP A 146 10.76 10.16 1.07
N LEU A 147 10.11 9.18 0.43
CA LEU A 147 9.97 7.83 1.03
C LEU A 147 11.29 7.03 1.03
N ILE A 148 11.70 6.57 2.22
CA ILE A 148 12.85 5.69 2.43
C ILE A 148 12.40 4.22 2.46
N CYS A 149 11.36 3.91 3.22
CA CYS A 149 10.86 2.55 3.33
C CYS A 149 9.36 2.51 3.63
N THR A 150 8.74 1.39 3.27
CA THR A 150 7.35 1.08 3.63
C THR A 150 7.31 -0.18 4.48
N HIS A 151 6.66 -0.09 5.64
CA HIS A 151 6.34 -1.25 6.47
C HIS A 151 4.86 -1.58 6.38
N PHE A 152 4.55 -2.86 6.35
CA PHE A 152 3.21 -3.39 6.25
C PHE A 152 2.90 -4.19 7.50
N ARG A 153 1.78 -3.89 8.15
CA ARG A 153 1.25 -4.70 9.25
C ARG A 153 -0.13 -5.20 8.89
N LEU A 154 -0.31 -6.51 8.94
CA LEU A 154 -1.60 -7.14 8.76
C LEU A 154 -2.31 -7.15 10.11
N ILE A 155 -3.47 -6.50 10.17
CA ILE A 155 -4.31 -6.42 11.35
C ILE A 155 -5.52 -7.33 11.15
N LEU A 156 -5.78 -8.17 12.15
CA LEU A 156 -7.01 -8.94 12.29
C LEU A 156 -7.95 -8.20 13.23
N THR A 157 -9.17 -7.92 12.78
CA THR A 157 -10.25 -7.38 13.60
C THR A 157 -11.25 -8.49 13.94
N THR A 158 -11.54 -8.67 15.22
CA THR A 158 -12.50 -9.67 15.71
C THR A 158 -13.93 -9.10 15.76
N GLU A 159 -14.94 -9.97 15.94
CA GLU A 159 -16.35 -9.55 15.93
C GLU A 159 -16.73 -8.60 17.07
N ASP A 160 -16.01 -8.68 18.20
CA ASP A 160 -16.13 -7.80 19.35
C ASP A 160 -15.28 -6.52 19.23
N GLY A 161 -14.56 -6.35 18.12
CA GLY A 161 -13.86 -5.12 17.75
C GLY A 161 -12.41 -5.03 18.23
N TRP A 162 -11.82 -6.10 18.77
CA TRP A 162 -10.39 -6.12 19.05
C TRP A 162 -9.57 -6.20 17.78
N GLU A 163 -8.44 -5.51 17.79
CA GLU A 163 -7.49 -5.50 16.69
C GLU A 163 -6.17 -6.12 17.14
N TYR A 164 -5.68 -7.07 16.33
CA TYR A 164 -4.41 -7.74 16.57
C TYR A 164 -3.51 -7.59 15.35
N ALA A 165 -2.29 -7.10 15.55
CA ALA A 165 -1.26 -7.22 14.53
C ALA A 165 -0.84 -8.70 14.45
N ILE A 166 -0.97 -9.32 13.28
CA ILE A 166 -0.70 -10.76 13.14
C ILE A 166 0.49 -11.05 12.22
N LEU A 167 0.87 -10.12 11.35
CA LEU A 167 2.08 -10.19 10.52
C LEU A 167 2.65 -8.79 10.32
N GLU A 168 3.97 -8.71 10.25
CA GLU A 168 4.70 -7.51 9.83
C GLU A 168 5.63 -7.85 8.67
N ARG A 169 5.73 -6.95 7.69
CA ARG A 169 6.65 -7.08 6.56
C ARG A 169 7.31 -5.75 6.25
N HIS A 170 8.63 -5.79 6.12
CA HIS A 170 9.44 -4.70 5.65
C HIS A 170 9.87 -5.00 4.21
N ILE A 171 9.70 -4.04 3.29
CA ILE A 171 10.16 -4.22 1.89
C ILE A 171 11.65 -3.90 1.74
N ALA A 172 12.23 -3.16 2.68
CA ALA A 172 13.67 -2.89 2.72
C ALA A 172 14.38 -3.91 3.61
N GLY A 173 15.07 -4.87 3.01
CA GLY A 173 15.92 -5.83 3.74
C GLY A 173 15.94 -7.24 3.11
N PRO A 174 16.87 -8.11 3.53
CA PRO A 174 16.84 -9.51 3.14
C PRO A 174 15.55 -10.18 3.64
N PRO A 175 14.99 -11.15 2.90
CA PRO A 175 13.81 -11.85 3.35
C PRO A 175 14.12 -12.66 4.61
N SER A 176 13.36 -12.43 5.68
CA SER A 176 13.31 -13.30 6.87
C SER A 176 12.30 -14.42 6.64
N ASP A 177 12.45 -15.55 7.35
CA ASP A 177 11.61 -16.75 7.16
C ASP A 177 10.09 -16.46 7.30
N ASP A 178 9.71 -15.54 8.20
CA ASP A 178 8.31 -15.13 8.40
C ASP A 178 7.71 -14.36 7.20
N GLN A 179 8.55 -13.84 6.30
CA GLN A 179 8.09 -13.10 5.11
C GLN A 179 7.44 -13.99 4.07
N HIS A 180 7.48 -15.31 4.22
CA HIS A 180 6.75 -16.24 3.36
C HIS A 180 5.25 -16.31 3.71
N ASN A 181 4.85 -15.88 4.92
CA ASN A 181 3.45 -15.93 5.35
C ASN A 181 2.60 -14.79 4.80
N MET A 182 3.20 -13.67 4.42
CA MET A 182 2.52 -12.56 3.75
C MET A 182 3.40 -11.99 2.66
N LEU A 183 2.93 -12.00 1.42
CA LEU A 183 3.56 -11.40 0.26
C LEU A 183 2.73 -10.20 -0.18
N VAL A 184 3.41 -9.07 -0.41
CA VAL A 184 2.77 -7.82 -0.83
C VAL A 184 3.34 -7.45 -2.19
N THR A 185 2.51 -7.51 -3.23
CA THR A 185 2.84 -6.97 -4.55
C THR A 185 2.47 -5.51 -4.58
N LEU A 186 3.48 -4.65 -4.70
CA LEU A 186 3.29 -3.22 -4.85
C LEU A 186 3.23 -2.83 -6.32
N ILE A 187 2.29 -1.96 -6.61
CA ILE A 187 2.18 -1.32 -7.91
C ILE A 187 2.32 0.17 -7.65
N GLU A 188 3.47 0.69 -8.01
CA GLU A 188 3.82 2.10 -7.88
C GLU A 188 3.68 2.76 -9.25
N PHE A 189 3.08 3.94 -9.27
CA PHE A 189 3.02 4.76 -10.47
C PHE A 189 3.54 6.16 -10.19
N GLU A 190 4.42 6.63 -11.06
CA GLU A 190 4.80 8.03 -11.07
C GLU A 190 3.82 8.77 -11.98
N SER A 191 3.05 9.70 -11.42
CA SER A 191 2.16 10.57 -12.21
C SER A 191 2.88 11.87 -12.50
N THR A 192 2.96 12.27 -13.76
CA THR A 192 3.33 13.65 -14.10
C THR A 192 2.12 14.60 -14.03
N ALA A 193 1.12 14.29 -13.20
CA ALA A 193 -0.18 14.97 -13.26
C ALA A 193 -0.29 16.13 -12.25
N LEU A 194 -0.44 17.32 -12.83
CA LEU A 194 -0.87 18.61 -12.29
C LEU A 194 0.21 19.48 -11.62
N MET A 195 0.82 20.35 -12.43
CA MET A 195 1.20 21.68 -11.95
C MET A 195 -0.06 22.37 -11.39
N ILE A 196 -0.28 22.30 -10.08
CA ILE A 196 -1.21 23.21 -9.41
C ILE A 196 -0.49 24.57 -9.31
N GLY A 197 -0.57 25.36 -10.38
CA GLY A 197 0.05 26.69 -10.48
C GLY A 197 1.58 26.68 -10.73
N HIS A 198 2.23 27.81 -10.43
CA HIS A 198 3.67 28.08 -10.66
C HIS A 198 4.61 27.33 -9.69
N LEU A 199 4.08 26.47 -8.83
CA LEU A 199 4.81 25.82 -7.73
C LEU A 199 5.49 24.50 -8.11
N GLY A 200 5.34 24.02 -9.35
CA GLY A 200 6.13 22.88 -9.86
C GLY A 200 6.05 21.61 -8.99
N VAL A 201 4.95 21.40 -8.26
CA VAL A 201 4.84 20.28 -7.33
C VAL A 201 4.56 19.01 -8.13
N ARG A 202 5.55 18.11 -8.18
CA ARG A 202 5.38 16.74 -8.66
C ARG A 202 4.75 15.91 -7.55
N ILE A 203 3.54 15.42 -7.78
CA ILE A 203 2.85 14.48 -6.89
C ILE A 203 2.76 13.15 -7.62
N SER A 204 3.27 12.10 -7.01
CA SER A 204 3.43 10.76 -7.59
C SER A 204 3.19 9.71 -6.52
N MET A 205 2.77 8.53 -6.95
CA MET A 205 2.56 7.31 -6.17
C MET A 205 1.18 7.13 -5.51
N VAL A 206 0.24 6.65 -6.33
CA VAL A 206 -0.82 5.75 -5.86
C VAL A 206 -0.21 4.35 -5.76
N LEU A 207 -0.43 3.71 -4.63
CA LEU A 207 -0.02 2.34 -4.35
C LEU A 207 -1.24 1.43 -4.42
N TYR A 208 -1.19 0.39 -5.24
CA TYR A 208 -2.18 -0.69 -5.20
C TYR A 208 -1.54 -1.96 -4.66
N PRO A 209 -1.52 -2.17 -3.34
CA PRO A 209 -0.99 -3.40 -2.79
C PRO A 209 -1.97 -4.56 -3.08
N LEU A 210 -1.44 -5.65 -3.60
CA LEU A 210 -2.10 -6.95 -3.59
C LEU A 210 -1.43 -7.79 -2.51
N VAL A 211 -2.20 -8.18 -1.50
CA VAL A 211 -1.72 -8.91 -0.33
C VAL A 211 -2.09 -10.37 -0.47
N SER A 212 -1.10 -11.25 -0.50
CA SER A 212 -1.26 -12.70 -0.52
C SER A 212 -0.78 -13.26 0.80
N VAL A 213 -1.65 -13.95 1.54
CA VAL A 213 -1.35 -14.48 2.87
C VAL A 213 -1.46 -16.00 2.84
N SER A 214 -0.49 -16.69 3.44
CA SER A 214 -0.52 -18.15 3.58
C SER A 214 -1.82 -18.59 4.25
N LYS A 215 -2.52 -19.53 3.61
CA LYS A 215 -3.78 -20.06 4.11
C LYS A 215 -3.60 -20.83 5.41
N VAL A 216 -2.54 -21.66 5.47
CA VAL A 216 -2.18 -22.43 6.67
C VAL A 216 -1.95 -21.49 7.85
N PHE A 217 -1.21 -20.40 7.63
CA PHE A 217 -0.98 -19.40 8.67
C PHE A 217 -2.28 -18.76 9.17
N LEU A 218 -3.18 -18.34 8.26
CA LEU A 218 -4.45 -17.73 8.66
C LEU A 218 -5.37 -18.72 9.39
N GLU A 219 -5.37 -19.99 8.98
CA GLU A 219 -6.11 -21.06 9.64
C GLU A 219 -5.57 -21.29 11.07
N ASP A 220 -4.25 -21.31 11.26
CA ASP A 220 -3.61 -21.42 12.57
C ASP A 220 -3.95 -20.23 13.48
N VAL A 221 -3.90 -19.00 12.95
CA VAL A 221 -4.29 -17.79 13.69
C VAL A 221 -5.77 -17.86 14.09
N ALA A 222 -6.66 -18.23 13.18
CA ALA A 222 -8.08 -18.37 13.46
C ALA A 222 -8.34 -19.45 14.51
N GLN A 223 -7.64 -20.58 14.44
CA GLN A 223 -7.75 -21.66 15.41
C GLN A 223 -7.29 -21.22 16.80
N ARG A 224 -6.13 -20.54 16.89
CA ARG A 224 -5.60 -20.02 18.17
C ARG A 224 -6.55 -19.02 18.82
N LEU A 225 -7.09 -18.10 18.03
CA LEU A 225 -8.05 -17.10 18.51
C LEU A 225 -9.34 -17.76 19.03
N LYS A 226 -9.80 -18.84 18.39
CA LYS A 226 -10.95 -19.63 18.84
C LYS A 226 -10.67 -20.42 20.11
N SER A 227 -9.47 -20.98 20.24
CA SER A 227 -9.12 -21.81 21.40
C SER A 227 -8.79 -21.00 22.65
N ASP A 228 -8.16 -19.84 22.49
CA ASP A 228 -7.70 -18.99 23.59
C ASP A 228 -7.73 -17.51 23.18
N PRO A 229 -8.92 -16.87 23.18
CA PRO A 229 -9.07 -15.48 22.78
C PRO A 229 -8.40 -14.51 23.76
N GLU A 230 -8.43 -14.81 25.06
CA GLU A 230 -7.85 -13.95 26.10
C GLU A 230 -6.31 -14.00 26.12
N GLY A 231 -5.73 -15.15 25.77
CA GLY A 231 -4.27 -15.33 25.67
C GLY A 231 -3.66 -14.91 24.33
N PHE A 232 -4.47 -14.63 23.31
CA PHE A 232 -3.96 -14.21 22.00
C PHE A 232 -3.41 -12.77 22.04
N ARG A 233 -2.12 -12.59 21.72
CA ARG A 233 -1.43 -11.28 21.79
C ARG A 233 -1.00 -10.70 20.44
N GLY A 234 -1.20 -11.44 19.34
CA GLY A 234 -0.63 -11.05 18.04
C GLY A 234 0.90 -11.01 18.06
N ILE A 235 1.48 -10.26 17.12
CA ILE A 235 2.89 -9.85 17.11
C ILE A 235 2.94 -8.47 17.77
N LEU A 236 3.68 -8.39 18.89
CA LEU A 236 3.94 -7.16 19.64
C LEU A 236 5.19 -6.46 19.12
#